data_AF-A0A6V7PX54-F1
#
_entry.id   AF-A0A6V7PX54-F1
#
_cell.length_a   1.000
_cell.length_b   1.000
_cell.length_c   1.000
_cell.angle_alpha   90.00
_cell.angle_beta   90.00
_cell.angle_gamma   90.00
#
_symmetry.space_group_name_H-M   'P 1'
#
loop_
_entity.id
_entity.type
_entity.pdbx_description
1 polymer ?
#
loop_
_entity_poly.entity_id
_entity_poly.type
_entity_poly.pdbx_seq_one_letter_code
_entity_poly.pdbx_strand_id
1 'polypeptide(L)'
;MAASGDEVKLLGRSWGCPYVIRVRIALELKGVSYDYVVEQLGEKKSELLLKSNPVYKKVPVLIHNDRPICESAIIVQYIDEVWAGTGPSILPSDPYERAIARFWTGYIDDTWFPALFKIIKVKTEKEKAEALEQSFVGLSLLEEACKKGFEGKAFFGGDNVGYLDIIFGSFLGWVKAIEKISDIKLIDEAKFPLLAKWAERFASVTTVKEHVPKTDELVELFSKCFPALLKIIKVKVENEKAEGIKQSFVGLGLIEEAYEKSFKGKPFFGGDNVGYLDIAFETFLCWVKMTEKISGIKLFDEAKFPLLAKWAERFDSVTTLKEHIPKIDKMVELYWKVIKPIWDTSAPKN
;
A
#
# COMPACT_ATOMS: atom_id res chain seq x y z
N MET A 1 -1.99 28.40 -9.56
CA MET A 1 -2.74 28.15 -10.80
C MET A 1 -2.04 26.99 -11.47
N ALA A 2 -2.64 25.80 -11.52
CA ALA A 2 -2.15 24.72 -12.36
C ALA A 2 -1.93 25.26 -13.79
N ALA A 3 -0.89 24.79 -14.48
CA ALA A 3 -0.67 25.16 -15.87
C ALA A 3 -1.98 24.90 -16.63
N SER A 4 -2.51 25.92 -17.29
CA SER A 4 -3.78 25.86 -18.01
C SER A 4 -3.70 24.79 -19.11
N GLY A 5 -4.12 23.55 -18.80
CA GLY A 5 -4.05 22.42 -19.73
C GLY A 5 -4.11 21.03 -19.12
N ASP A 6 -3.82 20.84 -17.83
CA ASP A 6 -3.86 19.50 -17.21
C ASP A 6 -5.28 19.08 -16.80
N GLU A 7 -5.79 17.98 -17.38
CA GLU A 7 -7.02 17.32 -16.92
C GLU A 7 -6.69 16.36 -15.77
N VAL A 8 -7.18 16.68 -14.57
CA VAL A 8 -6.98 15.86 -13.37
C VAL A 8 -8.34 15.34 -12.89
N LYS A 9 -8.45 14.02 -12.74
CA LYS A 9 -9.66 13.34 -12.24
C LYS A 9 -9.28 12.37 -11.12
N LEU A 10 -10.06 12.35 -10.05
CA LEU A 10 -9.85 11.45 -8.92
C LEU A 10 -11.04 10.51 -8.76
N LEU A 11 -10.82 9.23 -9.01
CA LEU A 11 -11.78 8.18 -8.66
C LEU A 11 -11.65 7.87 -7.18
N GLY A 12 -12.71 8.12 -6.42
CA GLY A 12 -12.71 7.99 -4.97
C GLY A 12 -14.02 7.43 -4.42
N ARG A 13 -14.10 7.19 -3.12
CA ARG A 13 -15.38 6.84 -2.46
C ARG A 13 -16.12 8.10 -2.07
N SER A 14 -17.44 8.05 -2.02
CA SER A 14 -18.27 9.16 -1.53
C SER A 14 -17.77 9.72 -0.19
N TRP A 15 -17.36 8.83 0.72
CA TRP A 15 -16.80 9.19 2.02
C TRP A 15 -16.10 8.00 2.70
N GLY A 16 -15.34 8.26 3.76
CA GLY A 16 -14.83 7.23 4.68
C GLY A 16 -13.58 6.43 4.26
N CYS A 17 -13.04 6.66 3.06
CA CYS A 17 -11.83 5.97 2.60
C CYS A 17 -10.55 6.75 2.94
N PRO A 18 -9.72 6.30 3.90
CA PRO A 18 -8.50 7.01 4.31
C PRO A 18 -7.51 7.16 3.14
N TYR A 19 -7.41 6.15 2.28
CA TYR A 19 -6.53 6.19 1.11
C TYR A 19 -6.91 7.27 0.09
N VAL A 20 -8.21 7.53 -0.08
CA VAL A 20 -8.68 8.63 -0.96
C VAL A 20 -8.41 9.99 -0.31
N ILE A 21 -8.58 10.09 1.02
CA ILE A 21 -8.32 11.31 1.78
C ILE A 21 -6.86 11.77 1.61
N ARG A 22 -5.90 10.84 1.57
CA ARG A 22 -4.49 11.16 1.30
C ARG A 22 -4.31 11.95 0.01
N VAL A 23 -4.93 11.48 -1.06
CA VAL A 23 -4.82 12.08 -2.39
C VAL A 23 -5.49 13.45 -2.41
N ARG A 24 -6.67 13.58 -1.79
CA ARG A 24 -7.36 14.86 -1.69
C ARG A 24 -6.53 15.90 -0.93
N ILE A 25 -5.98 15.56 0.23
CA ILE A 25 -5.10 16.45 1.00
C ILE A 25 -3.89 16.88 0.15
N ALA A 26 -3.24 15.95 -0.57
CA ALA A 26 -2.10 16.27 -1.42
C ALA A 26 -2.47 17.24 -2.57
N LEU A 27 -3.59 17.02 -3.25
CA LEU A 27 -4.08 17.92 -4.31
C LEU A 27 -4.40 19.32 -3.78
N GLU A 28 -5.06 19.41 -2.62
CA GLU A 28 -5.39 20.70 -1.99
C GLU A 28 -4.14 21.45 -1.52
N LEU A 29 -3.16 20.76 -0.90
CA LEU A 29 -1.89 21.38 -0.50
C LEU A 29 -1.15 21.96 -1.72
N LYS A 30 -1.24 21.29 -2.88
CA LYS A 30 -0.65 21.76 -4.15
C LYS A 30 -1.51 22.80 -4.87
N GLY A 31 -2.75 23.04 -4.44
CA GLY A 31 -3.70 23.92 -5.12
C GLY A 31 -4.07 23.44 -6.53
N VAL A 32 -4.18 22.12 -6.71
CA VAL A 32 -4.51 21.47 -7.98
C VAL A 32 -6.01 21.19 -8.02
N SER A 33 -6.71 21.76 -8.99
CA SER A 33 -8.13 21.46 -9.24
C SER A 33 -8.29 20.08 -9.89
N TYR A 34 -9.35 19.36 -9.52
CA TYR A 34 -9.62 18.03 -10.05
C TYR A 34 -11.12 17.71 -10.10
N ASP A 35 -11.50 16.87 -11.06
CA ASP A 35 -12.83 16.28 -11.15
C ASP A 35 -12.94 15.08 -10.21
N TYR A 36 -13.81 15.16 -9.20
CA TYR A 36 -14.02 14.07 -8.26
C TYR A 36 -15.14 13.13 -8.72
N VAL A 37 -14.79 11.88 -9.06
CA VAL A 37 -15.75 10.86 -9.51
C VAL A 37 -15.97 9.84 -8.41
N VAL A 38 -17.22 9.73 -7.97
CA VAL A 38 -17.62 8.85 -6.87
C VAL A 38 -17.85 7.42 -7.36
N GLU A 39 -17.03 6.49 -6.87
CA GLU A 39 -17.22 5.05 -7.00
C GLU A 39 -18.11 4.52 -5.87
N GLN A 40 -19.13 3.75 -6.24
CA GLN A 40 -20.10 3.18 -5.30
C GLN A 40 -19.52 1.99 -4.53
N LEU A 41 -20.02 1.79 -3.30
CA LEU A 41 -19.69 0.64 -2.48
C LEU A 41 -20.53 -0.58 -2.93
N GLY A 42 -19.91 -1.68 -3.33
CA GLY A 42 -20.63 -2.93 -3.64
C GLY A 42 -20.06 -3.73 -4.80
N GLU A 43 -20.89 -4.63 -5.34
CA GLU A 43 -20.48 -5.59 -6.38
C GLU A 43 -20.28 -4.95 -7.76
N LYS A 44 -20.99 -3.85 -8.06
CA LYS A 44 -20.90 -3.15 -9.36
C LYS A 44 -19.92 -1.98 -9.30
N LYS A 45 -18.65 -2.28 -9.62
CA LYS A 45 -17.61 -1.26 -9.88
C LYS A 45 -17.80 -0.64 -11.26
N SER A 46 -17.46 0.64 -11.43
CA SER A 46 -17.57 1.27 -12.75
C SER A 46 -16.58 0.68 -13.75
N GLU A 47 -16.93 0.72 -15.04
CA GLU A 47 -15.97 0.33 -16.10
C GLU A 47 -14.72 1.21 -16.08
N LEU A 48 -14.87 2.49 -15.72
CA LEU A 48 -13.76 3.43 -15.63
C LEU A 48 -12.75 2.95 -14.56
N LEU A 49 -13.21 2.58 -13.37
CA LEU A 49 -12.35 2.02 -12.33
C LEU A 49 -11.70 0.70 -12.77
N LEU A 50 -12.47 -0.20 -13.40
CA LEU A 50 -11.96 -1.51 -13.82
C LEU A 50 -10.90 -1.38 -14.93
N LYS A 51 -11.04 -0.41 -15.83
CA LYS A 51 -10.05 -0.11 -16.88
C LYS A 51 -8.84 0.62 -16.31
N SER A 52 -9.03 1.54 -15.37
CA SER A 52 -7.96 2.36 -14.80
C SER A 52 -7.14 1.64 -13.73
N ASN A 53 -7.72 0.70 -12.98
CA ASN A 53 -7.03 -0.17 -12.02
C ASN A 53 -7.45 -1.63 -12.22
N PRO A 54 -6.98 -2.31 -13.28
CA PRO A 54 -7.37 -3.68 -13.58
C PRO A 54 -6.83 -4.69 -12.55
N VAL A 55 -5.68 -4.37 -11.93
CA VAL A 55 -4.97 -5.23 -10.99
C VAL A 55 -5.75 -5.37 -9.68
N TYR A 56 -5.96 -4.25 -8.97
CA TYR A 56 -6.59 -4.28 -7.65
C TYR A 56 -8.06 -3.92 -7.69
N LYS A 57 -8.51 -3.21 -8.74
CA LYS A 57 -9.90 -2.75 -8.88
C LYS A 57 -10.32 -1.92 -7.66
N LYS A 58 -9.40 -1.12 -7.12
CA LYS A 58 -9.55 -0.35 -5.88
C LYS A 58 -9.35 1.14 -6.16
N VAL A 59 -9.95 1.96 -5.31
CA VAL A 59 -9.73 3.41 -5.22
C VAL A 59 -8.76 3.72 -4.07
N PRO A 60 -8.05 4.87 -4.10
CA PRO A 60 -8.08 5.91 -5.12
C PRO A 60 -7.42 5.51 -6.45
N VAL A 61 -7.87 6.15 -7.53
CA VAL A 61 -7.14 6.22 -8.80
C VAL A 61 -7.11 7.68 -9.25
N LEU A 62 -5.92 8.24 -9.42
CA LEU A 62 -5.75 9.56 -10.05
C LEU A 62 -5.60 9.35 -11.55
N ILE A 63 -6.32 10.10 -12.37
CA ILE A 63 -6.16 10.11 -13.82
C ILE A 63 -5.64 11.50 -14.18
N HIS A 64 -4.44 11.57 -14.73
CA HIS A 64 -3.82 12.82 -15.14
C HIS A 64 -3.51 12.76 -16.64
N ASN A 65 -4.24 13.54 -17.44
CA ASN A 65 -4.19 13.53 -18.91
C ASN A 65 -4.34 12.09 -19.46
N ASP A 66 -5.47 11.46 -19.13
CA ASP A 66 -5.84 10.08 -19.49
C ASP A 66 -4.91 8.96 -18.99
N ARG A 67 -3.92 9.27 -18.15
CA ARG A 67 -3.00 8.28 -17.59
C ARG A 67 -3.39 7.96 -16.15
N PRO A 68 -3.81 6.72 -15.84
CA PRO A 68 -4.16 6.34 -14.48
C PRO A 68 -2.94 6.06 -13.62
N ILE A 69 -2.96 6.55 -12.38
CA ILE A 69 -2.00 6.29 -11.31
C ILE A 69 -2.78 5.68 -10.15
N CYS A 70 -2.33 4.51 -9.69
CA CYS A 70 -2.95 3.74 -8.62
C CYS A 70 -2.11 3.81 -7.34
N GLU A 71 -2.68 3.33 -6.24
CA GLU A 71 -2.11 3.31 -4.88
C GLU A 71 -1.87 4.69 -4.27
N SER A 72 -2.58 4.99 -3.18
CA SER A 72 -2.60 6.32 -2.57
C SER A 72 -1.22 6.90 -2.25
N ALA A 73 -0.30 6.09 -1.73
CA ALA A 73 1.06 6.48 -1.40
C ALA A 73 1.87 6.86 -2.65
N ILE A 74 1.69 6.13 -3.76
CA ILE A 74 2.33 6.43 -5.05
C ILE A 74 1.72 7.71 -5.65
N ILE A 75 0.39 7.84 -5.62
CA ILE A 75 -0.32 9.01 -6.11
C ILE A 75 0.15 10.29 -5.40
N VAL A 76 0.32 10.27 -4.08
CA VAL A 76 0.80 11.44 -3.32
C VAL A 76 2.23 11.85 -3.76
N GLN A 77 3.12 10.88 -4.00
CA GLN A 77 4.47 11.16 -4.51
C GLN A 77 4.42 11.75 -5.92
N TYR A 78 3.60 11.17 -6.80
CA TYR A 78 3.38 11.68 -8.15
C TYR A 78 2.89 13.14 -8.12
N ILE A 79 1.94 13.45 -7.22
CA ILE A 79 1.44 14.81 -7.04
C ILE A 79 2.58 15.75 -6.62
N ASP A 80 3.42 15.31 -5.68
CA ASP A 80 4.55 16.12 -5.21
C ASP A 80 5.59 16.41 -6.30
N GLU A 81 5.85 15.43 -7.16
CA GLU A 81 6.83 15.53 -8.25
C GLU A 81 6.32 16.37 -9.42
N VAL A 82 5.09 16.12 -9.88
CA VAL A 82 4.50 16.82 -11.05
C VAL A 82 4.23 18.29 -10.73
N TRP A 83 3.73 18.57 -9.53
CA TRP A 83 3.40 19.92 -9.09
C TRP A 83 4.41 20.46 -8.08
N ALA A 84 5.69 20.11 -8.25
CA ALA A 84 6.79 20.57 -7.37
C ALA A 84 6.93 22.10 -7.29
N GLY A 85 6.50 22.82 -8.34
CA GLY A 85 6.54 24.30 -8.40
C GLY A 85 5.36 25.02 -7.75
N THR A 86 4.38 24.30 -7.20
CA THR A 86 3.17 24.88 -6.58
C THR A 86 2.93 24.30 -5.20
N GLY A 87 2.54 25.14 -4.22
CA GLY A 87 2.32 24.70 -2.84
C GLY A 87 3.59 24.23 -2.13
N PRO A 88 3.48 23.69 -0.90
CA PRO A 88 4.61 23.17 -0.14
C PRO A 88 5.09 21.82 -0.71
N SER A 89 6.37 21.50 -0.49
CA SER A 89 6.91 20.16 -0.73
C SER A 89 6.32 19.17 0.26
N ILE A 90 5.83 18.03 -0.21
CA ILE A 90 5.25 16.98 0.63
C ILE A 90 6.36 16.02 1.07
N LEU A 91 7.24 15.60 0.16
CA LEU A 91 8.42 14.81 0.49
C LEU A 91 9.58 15.72 0.91
N PRO A 92 10.46 15.24 1.80
CA PRO A 92 11.75 15.89 2.07
C PRO A 92 12.60 16.01 0.81
N SER A 93 13.54 16.96 0.75
CA SER A 93 14.50 17.02 -0.36
C SER A 93 15.62 16.00 -0.23
N ASP A 94 16.01 15.67 0.99
CA ASP A 94 17.09 14.74 1.27
C ASP A 94 16.71 13.28 0.90
N PRO A 95 17.53 12.55 0.12
CA PRO A 95 17.22 11.19 -0.31
C PRO A 95 17.09 10.19 0.85
N TYR A 96 17.86 10.35 1.92
CA TYR A 96 17.80 9.47 3.09
C TYR A 96 16.48 9.69 3.83
N GLU A 97 16.10 10.94 4.09
CA GLU A 97 14.82 11.28 4.71
C GLU A 97 13.62 10.79 3.88
N ARG A 98 13.68 10.90 2.54
CA ARG A 98 12.67 10.30 1.64
C ARG A 98 12.56 8.79 1.83
N ALA A 99 13.69 8.10 1.95
CA ALA A 99 13.70 6.64 2.15
C ALA A 99 13.09 6.25 3.51
N ILE A 100 13.41 7.00 4.57
CA ILE A 100 12.82 6.80 5.90
C ILE A 100 11.31 7.06 5.87
N ALA A 101 10.84 8.09 5.19
CA ALA A 101 9.41 8.36 5.04
C ALA A 101 8.67 7.23 4.29
N ARG A 102 9.29 6.66 3.25
CA ARG A 102 8.75 5.50 2.53
C ARG A 102 8.72 4.23 3.37
N PHE A 103 9.76 3.99 4.18
CA PHE A 103 9.79 2.87 5.13
C PHE A 103 8.63 2.94 6.12
N TRP A 104 8.44 4.08 6.77
CA TRP A 104 7.34 4.27 7.72
C TRP A 104 5.97 4.16 7.07
N THR A 105 5.84 4.57 5.80
CA THR A 105 4.60 4.37 5.03
C THR A 105 4.26 2.89 4.89
N GLY A 106 5.24 2.06 4.52
CA GLY A 106 5.06 0.60 4.46
C GLY A 106 4.68 0.02 5.83
N TYR A 107 5.37 0.43 6.89
CA TYR A 107 5.03 -0.01 8.26
C TYR A 107 3.58 0.36 8.65
N ILE A 108 3.16 1.59 8.38
CA ILE A 108 1.82 2.08 8.70
C ILE A 108 0.75 1.30 7.91
N ASP A 109 0.95 1.14 6.60
CA ASP A 109 -0.04 0.53 5.71
C ASP A 109 -0.14 -0.99 5.85
N ASP A 110 1.00 -1.67 6.01
CA ASP A 110 1.07 -3.14 5.98
C ASP A 110 0.99 -3.77 7.38
N THR A 111 1.36 -3.02 8.42
CA THR A 111 1.45 -3.56 9.80
C THR A 111 0.49 -2.86 10.75
N TRP A 112 0.64 -1.56 10.96
CA TRP A 112 -0.08 -0.86 12.02
C TRP A 112 -1.58 -0.71 11.74
N PHE A 113 -1.96 -0.19 10.57
CA PHE A 113 -3.38 0.01 10.25
C PHE A 113 -4.17 -1.31 10.16
N PRO A 114 -3.65 -2.40 9.57
CA PRO A 114 -4.30 -3.70 9.61
C PRO A 114 -4.53 -4.22 11.04
N ALA A 115 -3.58 -4.06 11.96
CA ALA A 115 -3.73 -4.43 13.36
C ALA A 115 -4.81 -3.59 14.05
N LEU A 116 -4.81 -2.26 13.84
CA LEU A 116 -5.83 -1.35 14.35
C LEU A 116 -7.22 -1.76 13.86
N PHE A 117 -7.38 -1.97 12.57
CA PHE A 117 -8.67 -2.33 11.97
C PHE A 117 -9.13 -3.75 12.36
N LYS A 118 -8.21 -4.62 12.79
CA LYS A 118 -8.51 -5.96 13.29
C LYS A 118 -9.26 -5.92 14.63
N ILE A 119 -9.04 -4.89 15.47
CA ILE A 119 -9.72 -4.73 16.78
C ILE A 119 -11.24 -4.84 16.67
N ILE A 120 -11.82 -4.23 15.64
CA ILE A 120 -13.29 -4.22 15.43
C ILE A 120 -13.78 -5.40 14.58
N LYS A 121 -12.89 -6.25 14.05
CA LYS A 121 -13.24 -7.38 13.17
C LYS A 121 -13.24 -8.74 13.84
N VAL A 122 -12.42 -8.91 14.87
CA VAL A 122 -12.24 -10.18 15.56
C VAL A 122 -13.43 -10.50 16.45
N LYS A 123 -13.62 -11.79 16.75
CA LYS A 123 -14.80 -12.29 17.48
C LYS A 123 -14.49 -12.65 18.92
N THR A 124 -13.22 -12.90 19.24
CA THR A 124 -12.80 -13.34 20.56
C THR A 124 -12.07 -12.23 21.29
N GLU A 125 -12.23 -12.18 22.62
CA GLU A 125 -11.52 -11.22 23.46
C GLU A 125 -9.99 -11.42 23.40
N LYS A 126 -9.52 -12.66 23.22
CA LYS A 126 -8.10 -12.95 23.05
C LYS A 126 -7.54 -12.29 21.78
N GLU A 127 -8.17 -12.50 20.62
CA GLU A 127 -7.73 -11.90 19.36
C GLU A 127 -7.83 -10.37 19.39
N LYS A 128 -8.83 -9.83 20.12
CA LYS A 128 -8.99 -8.39 20.33
C LYS A 128 -7.84 -7.83 21.15
N ALA A 129 -7.46 -8.50 22.24
CA ALA A 129 -6.32 -8.12 23.07
C ALA A 129 -5.00 -8.15 22.28
N GLU A 130 -4.77 -9.19 21.47
CA GLU A 130 -3.58 -9.29 20.60
C GLU A 130 -3.53 -8.16 19.55
N ALA A 131 -4.66 -7.85 18.89
CA ALA A 131 -4.73 -6.75 17.93
C ALA A 131 -4.51 -5.38 18.59
N LEU A 132 -5.02 -5.21 19.81
CA LEU A 132 -4.82 -3.99 20.60
C LEU A 132 -3.35 -3.83 21.01
N GLU A 133 -2.71 -4.89 21.48
CA GLU A 133 -1.29 -4.90 21.81
C GLU A 133 -0.43 -4.52 20.60
N GLN A 134 -0.66 -5.16 19.44
CA GLN A 134 0.04 -4.84 18.19
C GLN A 134 -0.15 -3.37 17.79
N SER A 135 -1.36 -2.84 17.95
CA SER A 135 -1.67 -1.43 17.66
C SER A 135 -0.90 -0.49 18.58
N PHE A 136 -0.81 -0.79 19.88
CA PHE A 136 -0.03 0.00 20.83
C PHE A 136 1.48 -0.10 20.58
N VAL A 137 2.00 -1.28 20.24
CA VAL A 137 3.42 -1.42 19.85
C VAL A 137 3.74 -0.52 18.66
N GLY A 138 2.88 -0.49 17.64
CA GLY A 138 3.10 0.40 16.50
C GLY A 138 3.00 1.89 16.83
N LEU A 139 2.10 2.28 17.75
CA LEU A 139 2.06 3.67 18.25
C LEU A 139 3.33 4.03 19.04
N SER A 140 3.86 3.13 19.86
CA SER A 140 5.14 3.35 20.57
C SER A 140 6.29 3.55 19.61
N LEU A 141 6.36 2.78 18.53
CA LEU A 141 7.38 2.92 17.50
C LEU A 141 7.27 4.26 16.75
N LEU A 142 6.05 4.70 16.43
CA LEU A 142 5.80 6.00 15.81
C LEU A 142 6.12 7.16 16.76
N GLU A 143 5.80 7.05 18.04
CA GLU A 143 6.16 8.03 19.07
C GLU A 143 7.69 8.12 19.25
N GLU A 144 8.41 7.00 19.21
CA GLU A 144 9.87 7.01 19.18
C GLU A 144 10.43 7.65 17.91
N ALA A 145 9.79 7.41 16.76
CA ALA A 145 10.15 8.07 15.52
C ALA A 145 10.01 9.59 15.66
N CYS A 146 8.90 10.07 16.24
CA CYS A 146 8.68 11.49 16.59
C CYS A 146 9.83 12.06 17.43
N LYS A 147 10.28 11.34 18.46
CA LYS A 147 11.37 11.76 19.35
C LYS A 147 12.71 11.90 18.63
N LYS A 148 13.07 10.91 17.80
CA LYS A 148 14.41 10.82 17.19
C LYS A 148 14.57 11.72 15.96
N GLY A 149 13.49 11.97 15.22
CA GLY A 149 13.58 12.62 13.90
C GLY A 149 12.96 14.01 13.78
N PHE A 150 12.17 14.46 14.76
CA PHE A 150 11.24 15.57 14.56
C PHE A 150 11.20 16.57 15.73
N GLU A 151 12.30 16.66 16.49
CA GLU A 151 12.44 17.45 17.73
C GLU A 151 11.85 18.86 17.61
N GLY A 152 10.67 19.05 18.19
CA GLY A 152 10.00 20.36 18.32
C GLY A 152 9.29 20.86 17.05
N LYS A 153 9.25 20.08 15.98
CA LYS A 153 8.56 20.45 14.74
C LYS A 153 7.06 20.19 14.82
N ALA A 154 6.29 20.94 14.04
CA ALA A 154 4.83 20.87 14.06
C ALA A 154 4.31 19.55 13.48
N PHE A 155 5.00 19.02 12.47
CA PHE A 155 4.62 17.88 11.64
C PHE A 155 5.81 16.94 11.40
N PHE A 156 5.53 15.72 10.92
CA PHE A 156 6.59 14.82 10.42
C PHE A 156 7.33 15.46 9.22
N GLY A 157 6.67 16.30 8.44
CA GLY A 157 7.28 17.14 7.39
C GLY A 157 8.08 18.35 7.90
N GLY A 158 8.29 18.47 9.21
CA GLY A 158 8.92 19.65 9.81
C GLY A 158 7.89 20.75 10.11
N ASP A 159 8.02 21.90 9.47
CA ASP A 159 7.15 23.06 9.71
C ASP A 159 5.83 23.00 8.91
N ASN A 160 5.78 22.18 7.87
CA ASN A 160 4.60 21.97 7.01
C ASN A 160 4.12 20.51 7.07
N VAL A 161 2.86 20.29 6.70
CA VAL A 161 2.31 18.93 6.50
C VAL A 161 3.12 18.20 5.44
N GLY A 162 3.79 17.12 5.81
CA GLY A 162 4.60 16.31 4.92
C GLY A 162 3.98 14.96 4.60
N TYR A 163 4.74 14.13 3.90
CA TYR A 163 4.31 12.84 3.39
C TYR A 163 3.75 11.93 4.48
N LEU A 164 4.51 11.72 5.57
CA LEU A 164 4.06 10.87 6.67
C LEU A 164 2.85 11.43 7.42
N ASP A 165 2.72 12.76 7.52
CA ASP A 165 1.53 13.38 8.09
C ASP A 165 0.28 13.02 7.30
N ILE A 166 0.36 13.07 5.96
CA ILE A 166 -0.75 12.70 5.08
C ILE A 166 -1.08 11.21 5.21
N ILE A 167 -0.05 10.35 5.15
CA ILE A 167 -0.21 8.88 5.24
C ILE A 167 -0.85 8.49 6.56
N PHE A 168 -0.28 8.91 7.69
CA PHE A 168 -0.74 8.53 9.02
C PHE A 168 -2.03 9.28 9.41
N GLY A 169 -2.06 10.58 9.17
CA GLY A 169 -3.16 11.48 9.53
C GLY A 169 -4.48 11.12 8.83
N SER A 170 -4.42 10.57 7.62
CA SER A 170 -5.60 10.07 6.91
C SER A 170 -6.37 8.97 7.67
N PHE A 171 -5.72 8.27 8.61
CA PHE A 171 -6.36 7.25 9.45
C PHE A 171 -6.96 7.79 10.74
N LEU A 172 -6.74 9.05 11.13
CA LEU A 172 -7.21 9.59 12.42
C LEU A 172 -8.73 9.52 12.59
N GLY A 173 -9.50 9.65 11.49
CA GLY A 173 -10.95 9.42 11.53
C GLY A 173 -11.29 7.99 11.96
N TRP A 174 -10.59 6.99 11.43
CA TRP A 174 -10.78 5.58 11.79
C TRP A 174 -10.25 5.25 13.19
N VAL A 175 -9.16 5.89 13.63
CA VAL A 175 -8.69 5.80 15.03
C VAL A 175 -9.83 6.20 15.97
N LYS A 176 -10.40 7.40 15.79
CA LYS A 176 -11.51 7.89 16.62
C LYS A 176 -12.74 6.99 16.55
N ALA A 177 -13.05 6.45 15.37
CA ALA A 177 -14.18 5.54 15.20
C ALA A 177 -13.96 4.23 15.98
N ILE A 178 -12.75 3.67 15.94
CA ILE A 178 -12.39 2.44 16.65
C ILE A 178 -12.37 2.65 18.16
N GLU A 179 -11.83 3.78 18.62
CA GLU A 179 -11.90 4.22 20.02
C GLU A 179 -13.35 4.22 20.51
N LYS A 180 -14.26 4.84 19.74
CA LYS A 180 -15.69 4.89 20.06
C LYS A 180 -16.38 3.52 20.02
N ILE A 181 -16.10 2.70 19.01
CA ILE A 181 -16.73 1.37 18.86
C ILE A 181 -16.27 0.41 19.96
N SER A 182 -15.00 0.48 20.34
CA SER A 182 -14.37 -0.51 21.22
C SER A 182 -14.28 -0.04 22.68
N ASP A 183 -14.69 1.20 22.96
CA ASP A 183 -14.55 1.88 24.26
C ASP A 183 -13.10 1.85 24.77
N ILE A 184 -12.17 2.24 23.88
CA ILE A 184 -10.73 2.29 24.18
C ILE A 184 -10.19 3.68 23.84
N LYS A 185 -9.00 3.99 24.36
CA LYS A 185 -8.21 5.15 23.96
C LYS A 185 -6.87 4.70 23.39
N LEU A 186 -6.62 5.01 22.13
CA LEU A 186 -5.44 4.60 21.37
C LEU A 186 -4.35 5.67 21.43
N ILE A 187 -4.64 6.87 20.92
CA ILE A 187 -3.70 8.00 20.98
C ILE A 187 -4.00 8.79 22.25
N ASP A 188 -3.42 8.34 23.36
CA ASP A 188 -3.56 8.96 24.67
C ASP A 188 -2.35 9.84 25.00
N GLU A 189 -2.58 11.09 25.42
CA GLU A 189 -1.51 12.04 25.72
C GLU A 189 -0.57 11.57 26.84
N ALA A 190 -1.05 10.78 27.81
CA ALA A 190 -0.19 10.27 28.88
C ALA A 190 0.79 9.20 28.38
N LYS A 191 0.45 8.48 27.30
CA LYS A 191 1.30 7.44 26.70
C LYS A 191 2.09 7.92 25.49
N PHE A 192 1.45 8.72 24.63
CA PHE A 192 1.95 9.19 23.34
C PHE A 192 1.77 10.71 23.22
N PRO A 193 2.46 11.52 24.06
CA PRO A 193 2.25 12.96 24.12
C PRO A 193 2.60 13.67 22.82
N LEU A 194 3.59 13.20 22.05
CA LEU A 194 3.95 13.82 20.78
C LEU A 194 2.90 13.51 19.71
N LEU A 195 2.48 12.25 19.61
CA LEU A 195 1.44 11.84 18.67
C LEU A 195 0.09 12.48 18.98
N ALA A 196 -0.28 12.63 20.25
CA ALA A 196 -1.53 13.31 20.64
C ALA A 196 -1.54 14.76 20.17
N LYS A 197 -0.48 15.53 20.47
CA LYS A 197 -0.34 16.92 20.04
C LYS A 197 -0.26 17.04 18.51
N TRP A 198 0.45 16.13 17.87
CA TRP A 198 0.51 16.06 16.40
C TRP A 198 -0.89 15.82 15.80
N ALA A 199 -1.66 14.87 16.33
CA ALA A 199 -2.97 14.52 15.82
C ALA A 199 -3.96 15.70 15.92
N GLU A 200 -3.90 16.46 17.02
CA GLU A 200 -4.66 17.70 17.20
C GLU A 200 -4.27 18.77 16.17
N ARG A 201 -2.96 19.01 16.01
CA ARG A 201 -2.46 19.97 15.01
C ARG A 201 -2.87 19.58 13.60
N PHE A 202 -2.66 18.31 13.22
CA PHE A 202 -3.02 17.81 11.89
C PHE A 202 -4.52 17.93 11.63
N ALA A 203 -5.38 17.56 12.59
CA ALA A 203 -6.83 17.68 12.45
C ALA A 203 -7.32 19.14 12.39
N SER A 204 -6.51 20.11 12.83
CA SER A 204 -6.83 21.53 12.77
C SER A 204 -6.47 22.20 11.44
N VAL A 205 -5.67 21.55 10.59
CA VAL A 205 -5.31 22.07 9.26
C VAL A 205 -6.57 22.17 8.40
N THR A 206 -6.82 23.33 7.80
CA THR A 206 -8.07 23.63 7.06
C THR A 206 -8.39 22.57 5.99
N THR A 207 -7.42 22.25 5.13
CA THR A 207 -7.57 21.26 4.05
C THR A 207 -7.84 19.84 4.58
N VAL A 208 -7.29 19.51 5.75
CA VAL A 208 -7.54 18.23 6.42
C VAL A 208 -8.94 18.19 7.00
N LYS A 209 -9.34 19.25 7.71
CA LYS A 209 -10.64 19.36 8.40
C LYS A 209 -11.83 19.18 7.44
N GLU A 210 -11.69 19.63 6.19
CA GLU A 210 -12.73 19.50 5.16
C GLU A 210 -12.85 18.09 4.57
N HIS A 211 -11.85 17.22 4.79
CA HIS A 211 -11.79 15.89 4.19
C HIS A 211 -11.84 14.75 5.20
N VAL A 212 -11.52 15.01 6.47
CA VAL A 212 -11.63 14.01 7.53
C VAL A 212 -13.11 13.74 7.83
N PRO A 213 -13.59 12.50 7.64
CA PRO A 213 -14.97 12.14 7.94
C PRO A 213 -15.26 12.29 9.42
N LYS A 214 -16.51 12.61 9.76
CA LYS A 214 -16.91 12.68 11.17
C LYS A 214 -16.88 11.28 11.78
N THR A 215 -16.49 11.20 13.05
CA THR A 215 -16.41 9.93 13.79
C THR A 215 -17.71 9.15 13.71
N ASP A 216 -18.85 9.79 13.91
CA ASP A 216 -20.16 9.14 13.92
C ASP A 216 -20.56 8.57 12.56
N GLU A 217 -20.20 9.26 11.48
CA GLU A 217 -20.42 8.77 10.12
C GLU A 217 -19.60 7.49 9.90
N LEU A 218 -18.33 7.45 10.31
CA LEU A 218 -17.49 6.26 10.18
C LEU A 218 -17.99 5.08 11.02
N VAL A 219 -18.49 5.35 12.23
CA VAL A 219 -19.12 4.30 13.05
C VAL A 219 -20.37 3.76 12.36
N GLU A 220 -21.23 4.63 11.81
CA GLU A 220 -22.40 4.22 11.04
C GLU A 220 -22.02 3.44 9.78
N LEU A 221 -20.97 3.87 9.05
CA LEU A 221 -20.42 3.13 7.91
C LEU A 221 -20.07 1.71 8.29
N PHE A 222 -19.32 1.60 9.39
CA PHE A 222 -18.87 0.32 9.88
C PHE A 222 -20.08 -0.54 10.24
N SER A 223 -21.01 -0.06 11.05
CA SER A 223 -22.22 -0.80 11.42
C SER A 223 -23.04 -1.27 10.20
N LYS A 224 -23.18 -0.43 9.17
CA LYS A 224 -23.92 -0.79 7.93
C LYS A 224 -23.14 -1.76 7.02
N CYS A 225 -21.83 -1.60 6.92
CA CYS A 225 -20.99 -2.37 6.00
C CYS A 225 -20.42 -3.65 6.62
N PHE A 226 -20.38 -3.75 7.95
CA PHE A 226 -19.75 -4.85 8.68
C PHE A 226 -20.36 -6.22 8.34
N PRO A 227 -21.70 -6.38 8.22
CA PRO A 227 -22.29 -7.65 7.80
C PRO A 227 -21.85 -8.09 6.38
N ALA A 228 -21.77 -7.14 5.44
CA ALA A 228 -21.33 -7.40 4.06
C ALA A 228 -19.82 -7.68 3.98
N LEU A 229 -19.02 -6.94 4.75
CA LEU A 229 -17.56 -7.12 4.83
C LEU A 229 -17.20 -8.48 5.44
N LEU A 230 -17.92 -8.93 6.48
CA LEU A 230 -17.75 -10.26 7.08
C LEU A 230 -18.05 -11.38 6.07
N LYS A 231 -19.07 -11.21 5.21
CA LYS A 231 -19.39 -12.18 4.16
C LYS A 231 -18.26 -12.29 3.13
N ILE A 232 -17.66 -11.18 2.71
CA ILE A 232 -16.52 -11.14 1.78
C ILE A 232 -15.27 -11.77 2.41
N ILE A 233 -15.00 -11.49 3.69
CA ILE A 233 -13.85 -12.06 4.42
C ILE A 233 -14.01 -13.58 4.58
N LYS A 234 -15.22 -14.06 4.90
CA LYS A 234 -15.52 -15.50 5.04
C LYS A 234 -15.21 -16.28 3.75
N VAL A 235 -15.60 -15.74 2.59
CA VAL A 235 -15.29 -16.33 1.27
C VAL A 235 -13.78 -16.35 0.98
N LYS A 236 -13.03 -15.35 1.44
CA LYS A 236 -11.57 -15.32 1.25
C LYS A 236 -10.83 -16.39 2.06
N VAL A 237 -11.25 -16.62 3.30
CA VAL A 237 -10.62 -17.57 4.23
C VAL A 237 -10.92 -19.03 3.84
N GLU A 238 -12.10 -19.31 3.29
CA GLU A 238 -12.49 -20.68 2.92
C GLU A 238 -11.77 -21.24 1.67
N ASN A 239 -11.07 -20.41 0.88
CA ASN A 239 -10.42 -20.84 -0.38
C ASN A 239 -8.91 -21.15 -0.27
N GLU A 240 -8.26 -21.08 0.89
CA GLU A 240 -6.80 -20.86 0.94
C GLU A 240 -5.83 -22.06 0.80
N LYS A 241 -6.22 -23.25 0.29
CA LYS A 241 -5.23 -24.34 0.07
C LYS A 241 -5.13 -24.94 -1.33
N ALA A 242 -6.08 -24.71 -2.23
CA ALA A 242 -5.99 -25.10 -3.66
C ALA A 242 -5.76 -23.90 -4.62
N GLU A 243 -5.74 -22.69 -4.07
CA GLU A 243 -5.82 -21.42 -4.80
C GLU A 243 -4.44 -20.81 -5.11
N GLY A 244 -3.38 -21.22 -4.38
CA GLY A 244 -2.06 -20.58 -4.43
C GLY A 244 -1.42 -20.59 -5.82
N ILE A 245 -1.37 -21.76 -6.49
CA ILE A 245 -0.79 -21.87 -7.84
C ILE A 245 -1.62 -21.11 -8.87
N LYS A 246 -2.97 -21.15 -8.76
CA LYS A 246 -3.85 -20.38 -9.64
C LYS A 246 -3.65 -18.88 -9.47
N GLN A 247 -3.51 -18.40 -8.23
CA GLN A 247 -3.23 -17.00 -7.93
C GLN A 247 -1.85 -16.56 -8.43
N SER A 248 -0.83 -17.42 -8.35
CA SER A 248 0.48 -17.12 -8.96
C SER A 248 0.35 -16.91 -10.47
N PHE A 249 -0.37 -17.77 -11.19
CA PHE A 249 -0.60 -17.58 -12.62
C PHE A 249 -1.42 -16.34 -12.96
N VAL A 250 -2.44 -16.00 -12.15
CA VAL A 250 -3.18 -14.73 -12.30
C VAL A 250 -2.26 -13.53 -12.10
N GLY A 251 -1.42 -13.55 -11.06
CA GLY A 251 -0.44 -12.49 -10.81
C GLY A 251 0.54 -12.31 -11.96
N LEU A 252 1.10 -13.41 -12.47
CA LEU A 252 2.00 -13.38 -13.63
C LEU A 252 1.31 -12.85 -14.89
N GLY A 253 0.05 -13.23 -15.14
CA GLY A 253 -0.73 -12.70 -16.26
C GLY A 253 -0.95 -11.19 -16.18
N LEU A 254 -1.19 -10.65 -14.98
CA LEU A 254 -1.32 -9.22 -14.76
C LEU A 254 0.01 -8.48 -14.99
N ILE A 255 1.13 -9.07 -14.58
CA ILE A 255 2.47 -8.49 -14.82
C ILE A 255 2.80 -8.53 -16.32
N GLU A 256 2.51 -9.63 -17.01
CA GLU A 256 2.70 -9.79 -18.46
C GLU A 256 1.91 -8.71 -19.23
N GLU A 257 0.62 -8.53 -18.92
CA GLU A 257 -0.22 -7.50 -19.55
C GLU A 257 0.29 -6.08 -19.24
N ALA A 258 0.72 -5.83 -17.99
CA ALA A 258 1.33 -4.57 -17.61
C ALA A 258 2.67 -4.32 -18.35
N TYR A 259 3.45 -5.39 -18.59
CA TYR A 259 4.69 -5.34 -19.33
C TYR A 259 4.43 -4.87 -20.77
N GLU A 260 3.49 -5.53 -21.44
CA GLU A 260 3.12 -5.25 -22.82
C GLU A 260 2.66 -3.80 -22.99
N LYS A 261 1.73 -3.35 -22.13
CA LYS A 261 1.14 -2.01 -22.20
C LYS A 261 2.14 -0.90 -21.92
N SER A 262 2.99 -1.09 -20.92
CA SER A 262 3.83 -0.01 -20.38
C SER A 262 5.19 0.08 -21.08
N PHE A 263 5.75 -1.05 -21.54
CA PHE A 263 7.13 -1.10 -22.03
C PHE A 263 7.25 -1.50 -23.51
N LYS A 264 6.15 -1.77 -24.23
CA LYS A 264 6.05 -1.76 -25.71
C LYS A 264 7.23 -2.44 -26.44
N GLY A 265 7.59 -3.65 -26.04
CA GLY A 265 8.65 -4.45 -26.70
C GLY A 265 10.08 -4.13 -26.26
N LYS A 266 10.26 -3.30 -25.23
CA LYS A 266 11.57 -3.06 -24.62
C LYS A 266 12.11 -4.32 -23.90
N PRO A 267 13.44 -4.49 -23.82
CA PRO A 267 14.05 -5.69 -23.24
C PRO A 267 13.88 -5.80 -21.72
N PHE A 268 13.74 -4.68 -21.02
CA PHE A 268 13.65 -4.57 -19.56
C PHE A 268 12.49 -3.67 -19.14
N PHE A 269 12.03 -3.79 -17.90
CA PHE A 269 11.08 -2.85 -17.29
C PHE A 269 11.68 -1.44 -17.19
N GLY A 270 13.01 -1.30 -17.15
CA GLY A 270 13.72 -0.02 -17.29
C GLY A 270 13.80 0.51 -18.72
N GLY A 271 13.15 -0.14 -19.69
CA GLY A 271 13.27 0.19 -21.11
C GLY A 271 14.45 -0.54 -21.74
N ASP A 272 15.40 0.21 -22.28
CA ASP A 272 16.58 -0.36 -22.96
C ASP A 272 17.63 -0.89 -21.96
N ASN A 273 17.55 -0.49 -20.69
CA ASN A 273 18.46 -0.88 -19.62
C ASN A 273 17.70 -1.49 -18.44
N VAL A 274 18.41 -2.24 -17.59
CA VAL A 274 17.89 -2.73 -16.31
C VAL A 274 17.46 -1.54 -15.44
N GLY A 275 16.20 -1.54 -15.00
CA GLY A 275 15.61 -0.51 -14.17
C GLY A 275 15.17 -1.03 -12.80
N TYR A 276 14.50 -0.17 -12.03
CA TYR A 276 14.06 -0.46 -10.67
C TYR A 276 13.23 -1.74 -10.56
N LEU A 277 12.24 -1.93 -11.44
CA LEU A 277 11.38 -3.11 -11.43
C LEU A 277 12.12 -4.37 -11.83
N ASP A 278 13.10 -4.29 -12.73
CA ASP A 278 13.93 -5.45 -13.08
C ASP A 278 14.72 -5.94 -11.86
N ILE A 279 15.30 -5.01 -11.09
CA ILE A 279 16.04 -5.32 -9.84
C ILE A 279 15.09 -5.85 -8.76
N ALA A 280 13.91 -5.25 -8.60
CA ALA A 280 12.94 -5.72 -7.62
C ALA A 280 12.43 -7.13 -7.96
N PHE A 281 12.15 -7.39 -9.23
CA PHE A 281 11.60 -8.67 -9.69
C PHE A 281 12.66 -9.78 -9.77
N GLU A 282 13.94 -9.42 -9.93
CA GLU A 282 15.08 -10.35 -9.80
C GLU A 282 15.07 -11.12 -8.49
N THR A 283 14.82 -10.43 -7.37
CA THR A 283 14.80 -11.07 -6.06
C THR A 283 13.78 -12.20 -6.00
N PHE A 284 12.70 -12.12 -6.78
CA PHE A 284 11.69 -13.16 -6.92
C PHE A 284 12.06 -14.24 -7.95
N LEU A 285 12.84 -13.92 -8.98
CA LEU A 285 13.19 -14.85 -10.05
C LEU A 285 13.97 -16.08 -9.53
N CYS A 286 14.85 -15.89 -8.54
CA CYS A 286 15.56 -17.01 -7.91
C CYS A 286 14.60 -17.96 -7.19
N TRP A 287 13.56 -17.44 -6.53
CA TRP A 287 12.50 -18.23 -5.90
C TRP A 287 11.63 -18.93 -6.93
N VAL A 288 11.26 -18.25 -8.01
CA VAL A 288 10.50 -18.85 -9.13
C VAL A 288 11.24 -20.07 -9.66
N LYS A 289 12.51 -19.93 -10.07
CA LYS A 289 13.31 -21.05 -10.61
C LYS A 289 13.51 -22.18 -9.62
N MET A 290 13.72 -21.86 -8.35
CA MET A 290 13.78 -22.85 -7.28
C MET A 290 12.44 -23.62 -7.17
N THR A 291 11.30 -22.90 -7.19
CA THR A 291 9.97 -23.51 -7.18
C THR A 291 9.72 -24.36 -8.41
N GLU A 292 10.10 -23.91 -9.62
CA GLU A 292 10.00 -24.71 -10.85
C GLU A 292 10.80 -26.01 -10.71
N LYS A 293 12.02 -25.93 -10.17
CA LYS A 293 12.89 -27.10 -9.95
C LYS A 293 12.33 -28.09 -8.92
N ILE A 294 11.71 -27.60 -7.84
CA ILE A 294 11.14 -28.43 -6.77
C ILE A 294 9.79 -29.03 -7.17
N SER A 295 8.94 -28.25 -7.82
CA SER A 295 7.56 -28.64 -8.14
C SER A 295 7.41 -29.31 -9.50
N GLY A 296 8.36 -29.10 -10.42
CA GLY A 296 8.26 -29.48 -11.83
C GLY A 296 7.30 -28.60 -12.65
N ILE A 297 6.65 -27.60 -12.03
CA ILE A 297 5.72 -26.69 -12.71
C ILE A 297 6.51 -25.52 -13.28
N LYS A 298 6.47 -25.32 -14.60
CA LYS A 298 7.03 -24.14 -15.24
C LYS A 298 6.10 -22.93 -15.00
N LEU A 299 6.58 -21.96 -14.24
CA LEU A 299 5.87 -20.73 -13.90
C LEU A 299 6.09 -19.67 -14.98
N PHE A 300 7.33 -19.49 -15.45
CA PHE A 300 7.64 -18.62 -16.59
C PHE A 300 7.63 -19.46 -17.87
N ASP A 301 6.44 -19.98 -18.18
CA ASP A 301 6.19 -20.75 -19.38
C ASP A 301 6.04 -19.80 -20.59
N GLU A 302 6.90 -19.94 -21.60
CA GLU A 302 6.88 -19.06 -22.78
C GLU A 302 5.55 -19.14 -23.56
N ALA A 303 4.83 -20.26 -23.51
CA ALA A 303 3.52 -20.37 -24.15
C ALA A 303 2.43 -19.59 -23.40
N LYS A 304 2.64 -19.27 -22.12
CA LYS A 304 1.69 -18.52 -21.29
C LYS A 304 2.09 -17.07 -21.03
N PHE A 305 3.39 -16.83 -20.81
CA PHE A 305 3.97 -15.52 -20.45
C PHE A 305 5.25 -15.27 -21.29
N PRO A 306 5.12 -15.12 -22.61
CA PRO A 306 6.27 -15.00 -23.52
C PRO A 306 7.16 -13.80 -23.22
N LEU A 307 6.63 -12.66 -22.75
CA LEU A 307 7.40 -11.47 -22.44
C LEU A 307 8.21 -11.68 -21.15
N LEU A 308 7.58 -12.22 -20.10
CA LEU A 308 8.25 -12.54 -18.84
C LEU A 308 9.31 -13.64 -18.99
N ALA A 309 9.04 -14.67 -19.80
CA ALA A 309 10.03 -15.71 -20.09
C ALA A 309 11.28 -15.12 -20.78
N LYS A 310 11.08 -14.33 -21.85
CA LYS A 310 12.20 -13.66 -22.55
C LYS A 310 12.90 -12.63 -21.67
N TRP A 311 12.16 -11.94 -20.80
CA TRP A 311 12.74 -11.02 -19.83
C TRP A 311 13.68 -11.77 -18.88
N ALA A 312 13.25 -12.90 -18.32
CA ALA A 312 14.08 -13.69 -17.41
C ALA A 312 15.37 -14.20 -18.07
N GLU A 313 15.29 -14.65 -19.34
CA GLU A 313 16.46 -15.05 -20.12
C GLU A 313 17.44 -13.90 -20.35
N ARG A 314 16.93 -12.72 -20.73
CA ARG A 314 17.75 -11.51 -20.90
C ARG A 314 18.39 -11.09 -19.59
N PHE A 315 17.63 -11.08 -18.51
CA PHE A 315 18.11 -10.69 -17.19
C PHE A 315 19.21 -11.63 -16.70
N ASP A 316 19.05 -12.94 -16.89
CA ASP A 316 20.10 -13.93 -16.60
C ASP A 316 21.38 -13.72 -17.39
N SER A 317 21.31 -13.10 -18.57
CA SER A 317 22.49 -12.83 -19.39
C SER A 317 23.32 -11.65 -18.88
N VAL A 318 22.77 -10.82 -17.97
CA VAL A 318 23.45 -9.65 -17.41
C VAL A 318 24.57 -10.09 -16.46
N THR A 319 25.82 -10.05 -16.95
CA THR A 319 27.00 -10.61 -16.27
C THR A 319 27.28 -9.98 -14.91
N THR A 320 27.04 -8.68 -14.74
CA THR A 320 27.24 -7.97 -13.47
C THR A 320 26.29 -8.43 -12.36
N LEU A 321 25.15 -9.02 -12.71
CA LEU A 321 24.14 -9.47 -11.73
C LEU A 321 24.33 -10.93 -11.35
N LYS A 322 24.94 -11.74 -12.22
CA LYS A 322 25.18 -13.19 -11.98
C LYS A 322 25.93 -13.49 -10.68
N GLU A 323 26.82 -12.60 -10.25
CA GLU A 323 27.60 -12.79 -9.02
C GLU A 323 26.77 -12.58 -7.75
N HIS A 324 25.67 -11.82 -7.84
CA HIS A 324 24.79 -11.50 -6.72
C HIS A 324 23.56 -12.41 -6.65
N ILE A 325 23.22 -13.11 -7.73
CA ILE A 325 22.07 -14.03 -7.80
C ILE A 325 22.40 -15.31 -7.02
N PRO A 326 21.57 -15.71 -6.02
CA PRO A 326 21.75 -16.99 -5.33
C PRO A 326 21.70 -18.17 -6.30
N LYS A 327 22.67 -19.08 -6.18
CA LYS A 327 22.67 -20.32 -6.98
C LYS A 327 21.42 -21.14 -6.67
N ILE A 328 20.67 -21.52 -7.70
CA ILE A 328 19.40 -22.25 -7.56
C ILE A 328 19.56 -23.53 -6.74
N ASP A 329 20.68 -24.26 -6.88
CA ASP A 329 20.93 -25.47 -6.07
C ASP A 329 21.03 -25.17 -4.57
N LYS A 330 21.63 -24.04 -4.20
CA LYS A 330 21.68 -23.59 -2.80
C LYS A 330 20.30 -23.16 -2.29
N MET A 331 19.48 -22.56 -3.15
CA MET A 331 18.09 -22.21 -2.81
C MET A 331 17.25 -23.47 -2.58
N VAL A 332 17.41 -24.51 -3.42
CA VAL A 332 16.74 -25.81 -3.23
C VAL A 332 17.20 -26.48 -1.94
N GLU A 333 18.50 -26.45 -1.64
CA GLU A 333 19.04 -26.95 -0.37
C GLU A 333 18.44 -26.20 0.84
N LEU A 334 18.41 -24.86 0.78
CA LEU A 334 17.80 -24.02 1.81
C LEU A 334 16.31 -24.38 2.02
N TYR A 335 15.57 -24.58 0.93
CA TYR A 335 14.17 -24.97 1.02
C TYR A 335 13.98 -26.27 1.79
N TRP A 336 14.69 -27.33 1.41
CA TRP A 336 14.52 -28.64 2.03
C TRP A 336 15.05 -28.70 3.46
N LYS A 337 16.16 -28.03 3.76
CA LYS A 337 16.80 -28.07 5.07
C LYS A 337 16.16 -27.15 6.11
N VAL A 338 15.63 -25.99 5.68
CA VAL A 338 15.21 -24.93 6.60
C VAL A 338 13.75 -24.56 6.39
N ILE A 339 13.35 -24.19 5.18
CA ILE A 339 12.03 -23.60 4.92
C ILE A 339 10.92 -24.63 5.12
N LYS A 340 11.05 -25.80 4.50
CA LYS A 340 10.03 -26.86 4.57
C LYS A 340 9.77 -27.33 6.01
N PRO A 341 10.79 -27.61 6.85
CA PRO A 341 10.56 -27.95 8.25
C PRO A 341 9.84 -26.87 9.05
N ILE A 342 10.15 -25.59 8.82
CA ILE A 342 9.47 -24.46 9.48
C ILE A 342 7.99 -24.41 9.05
N TRP A 343 7.70 -24.59 7.77
CA TRP A 343 6.32 -24.60 7.27
C TRP A 343 5.51 -25.80 7.77
N ASP A 344 6.13 -26.98 7.83
CA ASP A 344 5.48 -28.19 8.33
C ASP A 344 5.17 -28.09 9.85
N THR A 345 5.96 -27.31 10.61
CA THR A 345 5.75 -27.09 12.06
C THR A 345 4.84 -25.91 12.40
N SER A 346 4.70 -24.94 11.48
CA SER A 346 3.82 -23.76 11.63
C SER A 346 2.42 -23.96 11.04
N ALA A 347 2.19 -25.04 10.30
CA ALA A 347 0.85 -25.44 9.89
C ALA A 347 -0.01 -25.75 11.13
N PRO A 348 -1.25 -25.21 11.23
CA PRO A 348 -2.12 -25.54 12.35
C PRO A 348 -2.32 -27.06 12.38
N LYS A 349 -1.98 -27.68 13.52
CA LYS A 349 -2.34 -29.08 13.78
C LYS A 349 -3.87 -29.14 13.81
N ASN A 350 -4.46 -29.83 12.85
CA ASN A 350 -5.90 -30.07 12.75
C ASN A 350 -6.45 -30.72 14.03
#